data_AF-A0A9X1LMT6-F1
#
_entry.id   AF-A0A9X1LMT6-F1
#
_cell.length_a   1.000
_cell.length_b   1.000
_cell.length_c   1.000
_cell.angle_alpha   90.00
_cell.angle_beta   90.00
_cell.angle_gamma   90.00
#
_symmetry.space_group_name_H-M   'P 1'
#
loop_
_entity.id
_entity.type
_entity.pdbx_description
1 polymer ?
#
loop_
_entity_poly.entity_id
_entity_poly.type
_entity_poly.pdbx_seq_one_letter_code
_entity_poly.pdbx_strand_id
1 'polypeptide(L)'
;MKNIRTIAGAVTAASLLASALIAAPASATVAPAGHGDGQCSLAGKTLTATASVNQTLTDQFTSYAETGGAWTGGDSTYTLPLKGGRTGWFFSDTFLGTVNPDGSRPTDSPFVNNSVVVQTSKGLSTITGGTPDEPAGIIPPEPDGRWYWIGDPAEGPHKTVQVPLLQFERTGPGSFDFQWVANRLATLDGDSLQLESIVDLPSATGINWGSWTLQEGRYTYIYGVADPEGVRSSYVARTTGKDALAGDWSFWNGTDWVSGETDAVPVVPYVANEVSVAKYRDGYLLITQATSELFSTRIVARTSCFPTGPFSEPVEVYRTPETGLAGSYGDADVFTYNAHEHPNLRKGNRLLVTYNVNTFDNVGDVYDDASIYRPRFIDVELKVGG
;
A
#
# COMPACT_ATOMS: atom_id res chain seq x y z
N MET A 1 50.72 5.57 37.57
CA MET A 1 50.93 5.32 36.12
C MET A 1 49.94 4.23 35.74
N LYS A 2 48.88 4.39 34.96
CA LYS A 2 48.58 5.27 33.83
C LYS A 2 47.17 5.87 33.98
N ASN A 3 47.00 7.02 33.34
CA ASN A 3 45.85 7.90 33.34
C ASN A 3 44.64 7.31 32.60
N ILE A 4 43.46 7.43 33.19
CA ILE A 4 42.18 7.36 32.47
C ILE A 4 41.83 8.81 32.09
N ARG A 5 41.96 9.13 30.80
CA ARG A 5 41.46 10.38 30.23
C ARG A 5 40.00 10.17 29.82
N THR A 6 39.13 10.88 30.50
CA THR A 6 37.75 11.13 30.08
C THR A 6 37.79 11.90 28.76
N ILE A 7 37.27 11.32 27.67
CA ILE A 7 36.94 12.05 26.45
C ILE A 7 35.43 12.19 26.45
N ALA A 8 34.96 13.40 26.76
CA ALA A 8 33.61 13.85 26.48
C ALA A 8 33.47 13.98 24.96
N GLY A 9 32.81 13.00 24.33
CA GLY A 9 32.33 13.11 22.97
C GLY A 9 30.90 13.64 23.03
N ALA A 10 30.70 14.89 22.61
CA ALA A 10 29.40 15.47 22.41
C ALA A 10 28.69 14.71 21.28
N VAL A 11 27.68 13.91 21.63
CA VAL A 11 26.69 13.42 20.66
C VAL A 11 25.76 14.58 20.38
N THR A 12 25.94 15.23 19.24
CA THR A 12 24.88 16.02 18.61
C THR A 12 23.80 15.04 18.18
N ALA A 13 22.88 14.75 19.08
CA ALA A 13 21.61 14.15 18.74
C ALA A 13 20.93 15.11 17.76
N ALA A 14 20.74 14.68 16.51
CA ALA A 14 19.74 15.26 15.65
C ALA A 14 18.40 15.02 16.34
N SER A 15 17.95 16.06 17.02
CA SER A 15 16.71 16.11 17.76
C SER A 15 15.54 15.81 16.81
N LEU A 16 15.02 14.60 16.87
CA LEU A 16 13.59 14.34 16.66
C LEU A 16 12.86 15.02 17.81
N LEU A 17 12.74 16.35 17.71
CA LEU A 17 11.86 17.15 18.54
C LEU A 17 10.43 16.77 18.14
N ALA A 18 9.91 15.75 18.82
CA ALA A 18 8.50 15.63 19.13
C ALA A 18 8.10 16.87 19.96
N SER A 19 7.90 17.98 19.26
CA SER A 19 7.17 19.12 19.81
C SER A 19 5.72 18.68 19.85
N ALA A 20 5.29 18.13 20.99
CA ALA A 20 3.89 17.97 21.33
C ALA A 20 3.26 19.36 21.51
N LEU A 21 3.06 20.06 20.40
CA LEU A 21 1.96 21.00 20.31
C LEU A 21 0.72 20.12 20.15
N ILE A 22 -0.13 20.13 21.16
CA ILE A 22 -1.54 19.76 21.01
C ILE A 22 -2.12 20.82 20.07
N ALA A 23 -1.82 20.69 18.78
CA ALA A 23 -2.57 21.36 17.74
C ALA A 23 -3.92 20.63 17.74
N ALA A 24 -4.99 21.38 17.94
CA ALA A 24 -6.31 20.89 17.57
C ALA A 24 -6.23 20.32 16.14
N PRO A 25 -6.88 19.18 15.84
CA PRO A 25 -6.85 18.64 14.49
C PRO A 25 -7.26 19.76 13.54
N ALA A 26 -6.31 20.23 12.72
CA ALA A 26 -6.61 21.20 11.69
C ALA A 26 -7.72 20.58 10.85
N SER A 27 -8.87 21.24 10.73
CA SER A 27 -9.94 20.76 9.86
C SER A 27 -9.45 20.89 8.42
N ALA A 28 -8.81 19.85 7.89
CA ALA A 28 -8.44 19.78 6.49
C ALA A 28 -9.71 19.55 5.67
N THR A 29 -10.32 20.63 5.20
CA THR A 29 -11.45 20.56 4.27
C THR A 29 -10.92 20.64 2.84
N VAL A 30 -11.13 19.59 2.06
CA VAL A 30 -10.93 19.65 0.61
C VAL A 30 -12.00 20.57 0.02
N ALA A 31 -11.59 21.52 -0.83
CA ALA A 31 -12.54 22.41 -1.49
C ALA A 31 -13.56 21.59 -2.31
N PRO A 32 -14.84 22.01 -2.37
CA PRO A 32 -15.83 21.30 -3.19
C PRO A 32 -15.35 21.20 -4.64
N ALA A 33 -15.24 19.97 -5.15
CA ALA A 33 -14.90 19.76 -6.54
C ALA A 33 -16.03 20.26 -7.46
N GLY A 34 -15.66 20.94 -8.55
CA GLY A 34 -16.60 21.42 -9.55
C GLY A 34 -17.12 20.27 -10.40
N HIS A 35 -18.18 19.59 -9.96
CA HIS A 35 -18.83 18.53 -10.73
C HIS A 35 -20.21 18.97 -11.22
N GLY A 36 -20.59 18.56 -12.44
CA GLY A 36 -21.98 18.67 -12.90
C GLY A 36 -22.92 17.80 -12.05
N ASP A 37 -24.23 18.09 -12.09
CA ASP A 37 -25.29 17.53 -11.21
C ASP A 37 -25.57 16.01 -11.32
N GLY A 38 -24.55 15.18 -11.55
CA GLY A 38 -24.65 13.73 -11.51
C GLY A 38 -24.81 13.23 -10.08
N GLN A 39 -26.04 13.08 -9.60
CA GLN A 39 -26.32 12.42 -8.33
C GLN A 39 -26.29 10.90 -8.49
N CYS A 40 -25.44 10.24 -7.70
CA CYS A 40 -25.43 8.78 -7.54
C CYS A 40 -26.26 8.37 -6.32
N SER A 41 -26.75 7.13 -6.33
CA SER A 41 -27.57 6.54 -5.26
C SER A 41 -26.86 6.44 -3.92
N LEU A 42 -25.52 6.52 -3.89
CA LEU A 42 -24.71 6.55 -2.68
C LEU A 42 -24.74 7.90 -1.96
N ALA A 43 -25.04 8.99 -2.67
CA ALA A 43 -25.07 10.32 -2.06
C ALA A 43 -26.13 10.39 -0.96
N GLY A 44 -25.71 10.83 0.23
CA GLY A 44 -26.60 10.96 1.40
C GLY A 44 -27.06 9.64 2.01
N LYS A 45 -26.51 8.49 1.60
CA LYS A 45 -26.81 7.20 2.23
C LYS A 45 -25.94 6.94 3.44
N THR A 46 -26.52 6.24 4.42
CA THR A 46 -25.79 5.76 5.59
C THR A 46 -25.13 4.44 5.26
N LEU A 47 -23.81 4.39 5.35
CA LEU A 47 -23.04 3.16 5.25
C LEU A 47 -22.87 2.55 6.65
N THR A 48 -23.07 1.24 6.77
CA THR A 48 -22.70 0.45 7.95
C THR A 48 -21.96 -0.79 7.50
N ALA A 49 -21.14 -1.37 8.37
CA ALA A 49 -20.32 -2.52 8.05
C ALA A 49 -20.34 -3.55 9.19
N THR A 50 -20.18 -4.81 8.81
CA THR A 50 -19.75 -5.88 9.71
C THR A 50 -18.52 -6.52 9.10
N ALA A 51 -17.55 -6.89 9.94
CA ALA A 51 -16.30 -7.45 9.46
C ALA A 51 -15.89 -8.69 10.26
N SER A 52 -15.19 -9.60 9.61
CA SER A 52 -14.63 -10.81 10.20
C SER A 52 -13.32 -11.18 9.51
N VAL A 53 -12.43 -11.87 10.21
CA VAL A 53 -11.23 -12.45 9.59
C VAL A 53 -11.63 -13.39 8.46
N ASN A 54 -11.00 -13.24 7.29
CA ASN A 54 -11.13 -14.20 6.21
C ASN A 54 -10.25 -15.41 6.52
N GLN A 55 -10.83 -16.39 7.22
CA GLN A 55 -10.09 -17.55 7.72
C GLN A 55 -9.45 -18.36 6.58
N THR A 56 -10.14 -18.50 5.44
CA THR A 56 -9.64 -19.28 4.32
C THR A 56 -8.34 -18.72 3.73
N LEU A 57 -8.27 -17.41 3.46
CA LEU A 57 -7.04 -16.80 2.96
C LEU A 57 -5.96 -16.72 4.05
N THR A 58 -6.37 -16.44 5.28
CA THR A 58 -5.45 -16.42 6.44
C THR A 58 -4.75 -17.77 6.62
N ASP A 59 -5.50 -18.87 6.61
CA ASP A 59 -4.95 -20.23 6.72
C ASP A 59 -4.09 -20.57 5.50
N GLN A 60 -4.52 -20.20 4.29
CA GLN A 60 -3.79 -20.50 3.07
C GLN A 60 -2.41 -19.82 3.05
N PHE A 61 -2.35 -18.52 3.35
CA PHE A 61 -1.08 -17.78 3.39
C PHE A 61 -0.22 -18.18 4.60
N THR A 62 -0.82 -18.50 5.73
CA THR A 62 -0.09 -19.00 6.92
C THR A 62 0.55 -20.35 6.63
N SER A 63 -0.22 -21.30 6.11
CA SER A 63 0.30 -22.62 5.72
C SER A 63 1.37 -22.50 4.63
N TYR A 64 1.20 -21.60 3.66
CA TYR A 64 2.22 -21.36 2.64
C TYR A 64 3.50 -20.76 3.22
N ALA A 65 3.40 -19.79 4.13
CA ALA A 65 4.55 -19.22 4.81
C ALA A 65 5.32 -20.26 5.64
N GLU A 66 4.60 -21.14 6.33
CA GLU A 66 5.21 -22.11 7.24
C GLU A 66 5.78 -23.34 6.54
N THR A 67 5.24 -23.70 5.37
CA THR A 67 5.59 -24.97 4.71
C THR A 67 6.12 -24.84 3.29
N GLY A 68 5.99 -23.66 2.67
CA GLY A 68 6.30 -23.44 1.26
C GLY A 68 7.78 -23.26 0.94
N GLY A 69 8.62 -22.93 1.93
CA GLY A 69 10.05 -22.71 1.74
C GLY A 69 10.40 -21.56 0.79
N ALA A 70 9.48 -20.60 0.61
CA ALA A 70 9.61 -19.48 -0.32
C ALA A 70 9.18 -18.18 0.39
N TRP A 71 8.03 -17.59 0.08
CA TRP A 71 7.52 -16.42 0.80
C TRP A 71 7.14 -16.77 2.24
N THR A 72 7.59 -15.99 3.22
CA THR A 72 7.21 -16.14 4.65
C THR A 72 6.51 -14.90 5.23
N GLY A 73 6.54 -13.78 4.50
CA GLY A 73 5.92 -12.52 4.89
C GLY A 73 6.26 -11.43 3.88
N GLY A 74 5.41 -10.42 3.78
CA GLY A 74 5.64 -9.23 2.98
C GLY A 74 4.53 -8.22 3.17
N ASP A 75 4.71 -7.03 2.64
CA ASP A 75 3.78 -5.90 2.76
C ASP A 75 3.22 -5.44 1.41
N SER A 76 2.43 -4.36 1.46
CA SER A 76 1.54 -3.87 0.39
C SER A 76 0.40 -4.82 0.03
N THR A 77 0.65 -6.03 -0.45
CA THR A 77 -0.42 -7.00 -0.77
C THR A 77 -1.45 -6.43 -1.76
N TYR A 78 -1.03 -6.08 -2.97
CA TYR A 78 -1.94 -5.74 -4.08
C TYR A 78 -2.37 -6.97 -4.86
N THR A 79 -3.47 -6.90 -5.61
CA THR A 79 -3.92 -8.02 -6.46
C THR A 79 -4.25 -7.63 -7.88
N LEU A 80 -3.76 -8.41 -8.84
CA LEU A 80 -4.17 -8.34 -10.24
C LEU A 80 -4.64 -9.72 -10.73
N PRO A 81 -5.80 -9.82 -11.40
CA PRO A 81 -6.16 -11.01 -12.17
C PRO A 81 -5.13 -11.26 -13.27
N LEU A 82 -4.56 -12.46 -13.29
CA LEU A 82 -3.63 -12.90 -14.31
C LEU A 82 -4.33 -13.90 -15.25
N LYS A 83 -3.76 -14.08 -16.45
CA LYS A 83 -4.28 -15.03 -17.44
C LYS A 83 -4.41 -16.45 -16.86
N GLY A 84 -5.46 -17.14 -17.29
CA GLY A 84 -5.72 -18.53 -16.89
C GLY A 84 -6.44 -18.66 -15.54
N GLY A 85 -7.08 -17.60 -15.06
CA GLY A 85 -7.78 -17.60 -13.77
C GLY A 85 -6.83 -17.60 -12.57
N ARG A 86 -5.59 -17.13 -12.78
CA ARG A 86 -4.59 -16.95 -11.73
C ARG A 86 -4.80 -15.58 -11.06
N THR A 87 -4.42 -15.44 -9.80
CA THR A 87 -4.33 -14.14 -9.11
C THR A 87 -2.89 -13.89 -8.75
N GLY A 88 -2.32 -12.76 -9.18
CA GLY A 88 -1.04 -12.30 -8.67
C GLY A 88 -1.26 -11.46 -7.42
N TRP A 89 -0.62 -11.84 -6.33
CA TRP A 89 -0.53 -11.06 -5.09
C TRP A 89 0.84 -10.39 -5.09
N PHE A 90 0.86 -9.08 -5.26
CA PHE A 90 2.09 -8.30 -5.41
C PHE A 90 2.46 -7.72 -4.05
N PHE A 91 3.72 -7.94 -3.65
CA PHE A 91 4.26 -7.46 -2.38
C PHE A 91 5.42 -6.52 -2.62
N SER A 92 5.61 -5.56 -1.72
CA SER A 92 6.86 -4.81 -1.62
C SER A 92 7.86 -5.64 -0.82
N ASP A 93 8.46 -5.08 0.22
CA ASP A 93 9.46 -5.74 1.03
C ASP A 93 8.94 -7.12 1.51
N THR A 94 9.77 -8.14 1.33
CA THR A 94 9.37 -9.55 1.42
C THR A 94 10.46 -10.37 2.11
N PHE A 95 10.10 -11.12 3.14
CA PHE A 95 10.92 -12.19 3.71
C PHE A 95 10.74 -13.50 2.94
N LEU A 96 11.86 -14.13 2.62
CA LEU A 96 11.95 -15.42 1.95
C LEU A 96 12.54 -16.51 2.87
N GLY A 97 12.44 -17.76 2.44
CA GLY A 97 13.03 -18.92 3.09
C GLY A 97 12.01 -19.74 3.88
N THR A 98 12.35 -20.09 5.12
CA THR A 98 11.55 -21.00 5.96
C THR A 98 11.12 -20.34 7.26
N VAL A 99 10.04 -20.84 7.84
CA VAL A 99 9.65 -20.56 9.24
C VAL A 99 10.00 -21.79 10.09
N ASN A 100 10.61 -21.57 11.24
CA ASN A 100 10.97 -22.60 12.19
C ASN A 100 9.71 -23.17 12.90
N PRO A 101 9.78 -24.38 13.48
CA PRO A 101 8.63 -24.97 14.18
C PRO A 101 8.10 -24.15 15.38
N ASP A 102 8.89 -23.23 15.92
CA ASP A 102 8.50 -22.32 17.00
C ASP A 102 7.87 -21.01 16.50
N GLY A 103 7.75 -20.83 15.18
CA GLY A 103 7.18 -19.63 14.55
C GLY A 103 8.20 -18.56 14.19
N SER A 104 9.49 -18.74 14.51
CA SER A 104 10.55 -17.77 14.17
C SER A 104 11.03 -17.90 12.71
N ARG A 105 11.66 -16.85 12.18
CA ARG A 105 12.46 -16.89 10.93
C ARG A 105 13.95 -17.03 11.27
N PRO A 106 14.73 -17.79 10.48
CA PRO A 106 16.19 -17.70 10.53
C PRO A 106 16.67 -16.25 10.37
N THR A 107 17.70 -15.84 11.12
CA THR A 107 18.23 -14.47 11.07
C THR A 107 18.94 -14.15 9.75
N ASP A 108 19.29 -15.17 8.97
CA ASP A 108 19.83 -15.10 7.61
C ASP A 108 18.74 -15.28 6.53
N SER A 109 17.45 -15.24 6.89
CA SER A 109 16.34 -15.25 5.94
C SER A 109 16.53 -14.16 4.87
N PRO A 110 16.51 -14.51 3.57
CA PRO A 110 16.65 -13.53 2.52
C PRO A 110 15.52 -12.51 2.53
N PHE A 111 15.85 -11.26 2.20
CA PHE A 111 14.91 -10.15 2.15
C PHE A 111 15.03 -9.44 0.80
N VAL A 112 13.92 -9.27 0.10
CA VAL A 112 13.85 -8.64 -1.23
C VAL A 112 12.80 -7.54 -1.24
N ASN A 113 13.00 -6.49 -2.04
CA ASN A 113 12.13 -5.30 -1.99
C ASN A 113 10.79 -5.41 -2.72
N ASN A 114 10.57 -6.53 -3.43
CA ASN A 114 9.30 -6.83 -4.09
C ASN A 114 9.24 -8.30 -4.49
N SER A 115 8.03 -8.87 -4.48
CA SER A 115 7.78 -10.23 -4.93
C SER A 115 6.35 -10.39 -5.44
N VAL A 116 6.06 -11.51 -6.11
CA VAL A 116 4.69 -11.86 -6.46
C VAL A 116 4.37 -13.27 -6.00
N VAL A 117 3.35 -13.45 -5.17
CA VAL A 117 2.77 -14.77 -4.91
C VAL A 117 1.64 -15.01 -5.90
N VAL A 118 1.80 -16.01 -6.77
CA VAL A 118 0.77 -16.42 -7.72
C VAL A 118 -0.13 -17.47 -7.08
N GLN A 119 -1.41 -17.17 -6.98
CA GLN A 119 -2.45 -18.08 -6.51
C GLN A 119 -3.14 -18.75 -7.70
N THR A 120 -3.26 -20.07 -7.62
CA THR A 120 -4.00 -20.91 -8.57
C THR A 120 -4.92 -21.87 -7.80
N SER A 121 -5.73 -22.65 -8.53
CA SER A 121 -6.51 -23.74 -7.91
C SER A 121 -5.64 -24.84 -7.29
N LYS A 122 -4.35 -24.90 -7.61
CA LYS A 122 -3.39 -25.88 -7.08
C LYS A 122 -2.65 -25.40 -5.83
N GLY A 123 -2.74 -24.12 -5.48
CA GLY A 123 -2.00 -23.52 -4.37
C GLY A 123 -1.30 -22.22 -4.74
N LEU A 124 -0.36 -21.82 -3.87
CA LEU A 124 0.45 -20.61 -3.97
C LEU A 124 1.86 -20.95 -4.46
N SER A 125 2.45 -20.04 -5.25
CA SER A 125 3.85 -20.11 -5.66
C SER A 125 4.45 -18.71 -5.73
N THR A 126 5.64 -18.53 -5.17
CA THR A 126 6.35 -17.23 -5.15
C THR A 126 7.16 -17.07 -6.42
N ILE A 127 7.13 -15.87 -6.99
CA ILE A 127 7.95 -15.42 -8.10
C ILE A 127 8.82 -14.27 -7.60
N THR A 128 10.13 -14.45 -7.78
CA THR A 128 11.20 -13.51 -7.45
C THR A 128 12.16 -13.43 -8.63
N GLY A 129 13.07 -12.46 -8.62
CA GLY A 129 14.23 -12.42 -9.50
C GLY A 129 15.42 -13.16 -8.90
N GLY A 130 16.58 -13.03 -9.56
CA GLY A 130 17.84 -13.60 -9.08
C GLY A 130 17.92 -15.13 -9.25
N THR A 131 18.62 -15.79 -8.32
CA THR A 131 18.79 -17.25 -8.28
C THR A 131 18.33 -17.81 -6.93
N PRO A 132 18.15 -19.13 -6.77
CA PRO A 132 17.81 -19.70 -5.47
C PRO A 132 18.81 -19.39 -4.34
N ASP A 133 20.11 -19.30 -4.67
CA ASP A 133 21.17 -19.02 -3.69
C ASP A 133 21.35 -17.50 -3.45
N GLU A 134 20.93 -16.67 -4.41
CA GLU A 134 21.00 -15.21 -4.37
C GLU A 134 19.67 -14.62 -4.90
N PRO A 135 18.59 -14.69 -4.12
CA PRO A 135 17.28 -14.20 -4.57
C PRO A 135 17.29 -12.68 -4.69
N ALA A 136 16.58 -12.17 -5.68
CA ALA A 136 16.35 -10.74 -5.88
C ALA A 136 14.85 -10.45 -6.00
N GLY A 137 14.46 -9.18 -5.90
CA GLY A 137 13.10 -8.79 -6.24
C GLY A 137 12.77 -9.09 -7.71
N ILE A 138 11.49 -9.24 -8.03
CA ILE A 138 11.05 -9.35 -9.45
C ILE A 138 11.44 -8.10 -10.26
N ILE A 139 11.55 -6.98 -9.56
CA ILE A 139 12.13 -5.71 -9.98
C ILE A 139 13.36 -5.49 -9.09
N PRO A 140 14.58 -5.71 -9.59
CA PRO A 140 15.79 -5.62 -8.78
C PRO A 140 16.11 -4.16 -8.40
N PRO A 141 16.89 -3.94 -7.32
CA PRO A 141 17.41 -2.62 -7.01
C PRO A 141 18.35 -2.11 -8.11
N GLU A 142 18.52 -0.79 -8.16
CA GLU A 142 19.49 -0.12 -9.02
C GLU A 142 20.93 -0.48 -8.62
N PRO A 143 21.91 -0.38 -9.55
CA PRO A 143 23.32 -0.62 -9.23
C PRO A 143 23.89 0.27 -8.11
N ASP A 144 23.27 1.42 -7.84
CA ASP A 144 23.65 2.34 -6.76
C ASP A 144 22.95 2.05 -5.42
N GLY A 145 22.16 0.97 -5.35
CA GLY A 145 21.49 0.52 -4.14
C GLY A 145 20.12 1.14 -3.89
N ARG A 146 19.62 2.03 -4.77
CA ARG A 146 18.23 2.48 -4.71
C ARG A 146 17.29 1.31 -4.99
N TRP A 147 16.17 1.25 -4.28
CA TRP A 147 15.21 0.15 -4.40
C TRP A 147 13.81 0.65 -4.70
N TYR A 148 12.91 -0.30 -4.95
CA TYR A 148 11.55 -0.05 -5.36
C TYR A 148 10.57 -0.78 -4.45
N TRP A 149 9.65 -0.01 -3.86
CA TRP A 149 8.37 -0.55 -3.41
C TRP A 149 7.34 -0.43 -4.53
N ILE A 150 6.41 -1.37 -4.57
CA ILE A 150 5.42 -1.46 -5.63
C ILE A 150 4.14 -0.70 -5.26
N GLY A 151 3.50 -0.13 -6.27
CA GLY A 151 2.13 0.35 -6.21
C GLY A 151 1.13 -0.68 -6.75
N ASP A 152 -0.13 -0.27 -6.85
CA ASP A 152 -1.21 -1.11 -7.37
C ASP A 152 -0.99 -1.41 -8.86
N PRO A 153 -0.80 -2.69 -9.24
CA PRO A 153 -0.51 -3.07 -10.62
C PRO A 153 -1.77 -3.00 -11.50
N ALA A 154 -1.59 -2.65 -12.78
CA ALA A 154 -2.64 -2.57 -13.77
C ALA A 154 -2.35 -3.47 -14.99
N GLU A 155 -3.41 -3.89 -15.70
CA GLU A 155 -3.25 -4.51 -17.01
C GLU A 155 -2.75 -3.47 -18.01
N GLY A 156 -1.64 -3.79 -18.67
CA GLY A 156 -1.01 -2.96 -19.70
C GLY A 156 -1.36 -3.43 -21.12
N PRO A 157 -0.92 -2.67 -22.14
CA PRO A 157 -1.08 -3.05 -23.53
C PRO A 157 -0.37 -4.39 -23.83
N HIS A 158 -0.85 -5.10 -24.86
CA HIS A 158 -0.26 -6.37 -25.29
C HIS A 158 -0.21 -7.47 -24.22
N LYS A 159 -1.09 -7.40 -23.21
CA LYS A 159 -1.15 -8.34 -22.07
C LYS A 159 0.11 -8.24 -21.18
N THR A 160 0.65 -7.05 -21.03
CA THR A 160 1.68 -6.78 -20.02
C THR A 160 1.04 -6.50 -18.66
N VAL A 161 1.83 -6.55 -17.60
CA VAL A 161 1.47 -6.04 -16.28
C VAL A 161 2.31 -4.79 -16.03
N GLN A 162 1.64 -3.66 -15.82
CA GLN A 162 2.28 -2.39 -15.50
C GLN A 162 2.22 -2.16 -13.99
N VAL A 163 3.37 -1.97 -13.36
CA VAL A 163 3.51 -1.84 -11.90
C VAL A 163 4.09 -0.46 -11.60
N PRO A 164 3.31 0.49 -11.03
CA PRO A 164 3.88 1.72 -10.49
C PRO A 164 4.92 1.38 -9.42
N LEU A 165 5.98 2.16 -9.33
CA LEU A 165 7.04 1.97 -8.35
C LEU A 165 7.34 3.27 -7.64
N LEU A 166 7.53 3.16 -6.32
CA LEU A 166 8.09 4.20 -5.49
C LEU A 166 9.58 3.90 -5.27
N GLN A 167 10.45 4.73 -5.83
CA GLN A 167 11.90 4.60 -5.68
C GLN A 167 12.35 5.22 -4.36
N PHE A 168 13.20 4.52 -3.63
CA PHE A 168 13.77 4.99 -2.36
C PHE A 168 15.29 4.94 -2.38
N GLU A 169 15.89 5.81 -1.57
CA GLU A 169 17.31 5.80 -1.26
C GLU A 169 17.56 5.84 0.25
N ARG A 170 18.68 5.27 0.67
CA ARG A 170 19.12 5.27 2.06
C ARG A 170 19.65 6.67 2.43
N THR A 171 19.22 7.21 3.56
CA THR A 171 19.68 8.51 4.09
C THR A 171 20.54 8.34 5.36
N GLY A 172 20.58 7.15 5.95
CA GLY A 172 21.31 6.87 7.18
C GLY A 172 21.33 5.38 7.57
N PRO A 173 21.94 5.05 8.73
CA PRO A 173 22.12 3.67 9.15
C PRO A 173 20.86 3.02 9.74
N GLY A 174 19.91 3.80 10.26
CA GLY A 174 18.67 3.30 10.85
C GLY A 174 17.74 2.64 9.83
N SER A 175 16.85 1.78 10.30
CA SER A 175 15.96 1.02 9.43
C SER A 175 14.89 1.88 8.74
N PHE A 176 14.58 3.05 9.30
CA PHE A 176 13.69 4.05 8.71
C PHE A 176 14.44 5.26 8.14
N ASP A 177 15.77 5.19 8.04
CA ASP A 177 16.60 6.25 7.45
C ASP A 177 16.63 6.10 5.93
N PHE A 178 15.51 6.40 5.30
CA PHE A 178 15.35 6.43 3.85
C PHE A 178 14.39 7.53 3.43
N GLN A 179 14.47 7.92 2.16
CA GLN A 179 13.54 8.88 1.57
C GLN A 179 13.10 8.45 0.19
N TRP A 180 11.88 8.83 -0.18
CA TRP A 180 11.40 8.69 -1.55
C TRP A 180 12.16 9.65 -2.47
N VAL A 181 12.44 9.21 -3.70
CA VAL A 181 13.17 10.01 -4.69
C VAL A 181 12.45 10.19 -6.01
N ALA A 182 11.66 9.19 -6.45
CA ALA A 182 10.95 9.26 -7.72
C ALA A 182 9.86 8.20 -7.87
N ASN A 183 8.92 8.46 -8.77
CA ASN A 183 8.00 7.46 -9.30
C ASN A 183 8.59 6.84 -10.58
N ARG A 184 8.49 5.52 -10.70
CA ARG A 184 8.80 4.77 -11.93
C ARG A 184 7.62 3.89 -12.33
N LEU A 185 7.68 3.34 -13.53
CA LEU A 185 6.75 2.34 -14.02
C LEU A 185 7.54 1.14 -14.53
N ALA A 186 7.40 -0.01 -13.88
CA ALA A 186 7.84 -1.28 -14.45
C ALA A 186 6.77 -1.84 -15.40
N THR A 187 7.21 -2.42 -16.51
CA THR A 187 6.38 -3.27 -17.37
C THR A 187 6.91 -4.69 -17.30
N LEU A 188 6.05 -5.63 -16.95
CA LEU A 188 6.33 -7.06 -16.88
C LEU A 188 5.57 -7.80 -17.98
N ASP A 189 6.15 -8.88 -18.51
CA ASP A 189 5.43 -9.81 -19.38
C ASP A 189 4.24 -10.43 -18.62
N GLY A 190 3.01 -10.41 -19.15
CA GLY A 190 1.84 -10.83 -18.37
C GLY A 190 1.67 -12.35 -18.21
N ASP A 191 2.49 -13.16 -18.87
CA ASP A 191 2.48 -14.62 -18.67
C ASP A 191 3.51 -15.05 -17.62
N SER A 192 4.76 -14.64 -17.79
CA SER A 192 5.93 -15.00 -16.98
C SER A 192 6.26 -14.03 -15.85
N LEU A 193 5.74 -12.80 -15.91
CA LEU A 193 6.08 -11.67 -15.03
C LEU A 193 7.55 -11.25 -15.09
N GLN A 194 8.29 -11.64 -16.13
CA GLN A 194 9.65 -11.14 -16.33
C GLN A 194 9.62 -9.62 -16.60
N LEU A 195 10.54 -8.90 -15.96
CA LEU A 195 10.71 -7.46 -16.17
C LEU A 195 11.18 -7.17 -17.60
N GLU A 196 10.42 -6.34 -18.31
CA GLU A 196 10.72 -5.91 -19.68
C GLU A 196 11.36 -4.53 -19.72
N SER A 197 10.84 -3.58 -18.93
CA SER A 197 11.35 -2.21 -18.88
C SER A 197 10.96 -1.48 -17.60
N ILE A 198 11.71 -0.42 -17.29
CA ILE A 198 11.37 0.58 -16.27
C ILE A 198 11.47 1.94 -16.94
N VAL A 199 10.46 2.80 -16.75
CA VAL A 199 10.44 4.18 -17.24
C VAL A 199 10.09 5.16 -16.14
N ASP A 200 10.42 6.43 -16.35
CA ASP A 200 10.08 7.51 -15.41
C ASP A 200 8.60 7.84 -15.43
N LEU A 201 8.07 8.16 -14.24
CA LEU A 201 6.75 8.76 -14.05
C LEU A 201 6.88 10.18 -13.46
N PRO A 202 5.82 11.00 -13.56
CA PRO A 202 5.76 12.31 -12.91
C PRO A 202 6.20 12.23 -11.44
N SER A 203 7.05 13.13 -11.01
CA SER A 203 7.71 13.10 -9.68
C SER A 203 7.99 14.50 -9.14
N ALA A 204 7.65 15.55 -9.87
CA ALA A 204 8.13 16.91 -9.60
C ALA A 204 7.54 17.53 -8.32
N THR A 205 6.42 16.97 -7.84
CA THR A 205 5.68 17.51 -6.70
C THR A 205 5.86 16.74 -5.40
N GLY A 206 6.60 15.62 -5.43
CA GLY A 206 6.70 14.72 -4.28
C GLY A 206 5.43 13.91 -4.00
N ILE A 207 4.47 13.88 -4.94
CA ILE A 207 3.33 12.97 -4.87
C ILE A 207 3.82 11.57 -5.23
N ASN A 208 3.62 10.63 -4.31
CA ASN A 208 3.93 9.21 -4.51
C ASN A 208 2.81 8.59 -5.35
N TRP A 209 2.96 8.59 -6.68
CA TRP A 209 1.95 8.10 -7.61
C TRP A 209 1.96 6.58 -7.71
N GLY A 210 0.78 5.98 -7.79
CA GLY A 210 0.62 4.53 -7.89
C GLY A 210 0.11 3.86 -6.62
N SER A 211 -0.28 4.63 -5.60
CA SER A 211 -0.92 4.09 -4.38
C SER A 211 -2.19 3.29 -4.68
N TRP A 212 -2.85 3.62 -5.80
CA TRP A 212 -3.97 2.87 -6.38
C TRP A 212 -4.11 3.13 -7.87
N THR A 213 -4.63 2.16 -8.62
CA THR A 213 -5.00 2.31 -10.02
C THR A 213 -6.45 1.90 -10.25
N LEU A 214 -7.13 2.59 -11.18
CA LEU A 214 -8.52 2.29 -11.50
C LEU A 214 -8.77 2.48 -12.98
N GLN A 215 -9.02 1.37 -13.68
CA GLN A 215 -9.45 1.42 -15.08
C GLN A 215 -10.97 1.61 -15.19
N GLU A 216 -11.38 2.67 -15.87
CA GLU A 216 -12.78 2.96 -16.16
C GLU A 216 -12.97 3.42 -17.61
N GLY A 217 -13.58 2.55 -18.41
CA GLY A 217 -13.82 2.85 -19.82
C GLY A 217 -12.52 3.11 -20.56
N ARG A 218 -12.29 4.35 -20.98
CA ARG A 218 -11.07 4.77 -21.72
C ARG A 218 -10.00 5.40 -20.83
N TYR A 219 -10.27 5.54 -19.54
CA TYR A 219 -9.38 6.20 -18.59
C TYR A 219 -8.75 5.17 -17.66
N THR A 220 -7.49 5.40 -17.31
CA THR A 220 -6.85 4.76 -16.18
C THR A 220 -6.55 5.86 -15.18
N TYR A 221 -7.25 5.88 -14.05
CA TYR A 221 -6.97 6.79 -12.95
C TYR A 221 -5.80 6.25 -12.14
N ILE A 222 -4.89 7.14 -11.76
CA ILE A 222 -3.75 6.85 -10.91
C ILE A 222 -3.88 7.73 -9.67
N TYR A 223 -4.03 7.10 -8.51
CA TYR A 223 -4.02 7.80 -7.25
C TYR A 223 -2.59 7.88 -6.73
N GLY A 224 -2.28 9.00 -6.10
CA GLY A 224 -1.03 9.19 -5.38
C GLY A 224 -1.29 9.78 -4.01
N VAL A 225 -0.27 9.77 -3.17
CA VAL A 225 -0.33 10.29 -1.80
C VAL A 225 0.82 11.25 -1.55
N ALA A 226 0.52 12.36 -0.89
CA ALA A 226 1.50 13.28 -0.33
C ALA A 226 1.00 13.80 1.02
N ASP A 227 1.86 14.48 1.78
CA ASP A 227 1.53 15.04 3.10
C ASP A 227 1.51 16.59 3.07
N PRO A 228 0.65 17.25 2.26
CA PRO A 228 0.57 18.71 2.25
C PRO A 228 0.27 19.23 3.66
N GLU A 229 1.10 20.15 4.15
CA GLU A 229 0.98 20.73 5.50
C GLU A 229 0.91 19.67 6.63
N GLY A 230 1.51 18.49 6.40
CA GLY A 230 1.51 17.38 7.37
C GLY A 230 0.23 16.54 7.39
N VAL A 231 -0.70 16.76 6.45
CA VAL A 231 -1.94 15.96 6.32
C VAL A 231 -1.82 15.00 5.16
N ARG A 232 -1.70 13.71 5.45
CA ARG A 232 -1.63 12.67 4.41
C ARG A 232 -2.90 12.65 3.57
N SER A 233 -2.75 13.00 2.30
CA SER A 233 -3.87 13.26 1.39
C SER A 233 -3.66 12.57 0.06
N SER A 234 -4.75 12.06 -0.52
CA SER A 234 -4.72 11.46 -1.86
C SER A 234 -4.97 12.50 -2.94
N TYR A 235 -4.31 12.32 -4.07
CA TYR A 235 -4.41 13.06 -5.32
C TYR A 235 -4.80 12.09 -6.43
N VAL A 236 -5.31 12.60 -7.55
CA VAL A 236 -5.66 11.76 -8.70
C VAL A 236 -5.16 12.36 -10.01
N ALA A 237 -4.48 11.53 -10.78
CA ALA A 237 -4.15 11.72 -12.17
C ALA A 237 -4.94 10.71 -13.02
N ARG A 238 -4.91 10.88 -14.33
CA ARG A 238 -5.39 9.88 -15.27
C ARG A 238 -4.61 9.89 -16.58
N THR A 239 -4.52 8.74 -17.19
CA THR A 239 -4.20 8.60 -18.62
C THR A 239 -5.46 8.31 -19.43
N THR A 240 -5.33 8.42 -20.75
CA THR A 240 -6.42 8.09 -21.68
C THR A 240 -5.92 7.19 -22.78
N GLY A 241 -6.67 6.15 -23.14
CA GLY A 241 -6.38 5.31 -24.29
C GLY A 241 -5.98 3.89 -23.91
N LYS A 242 -5.03 3.31 -24.65
CA LYS A 242 -4.69 1.88 -24.56
C LYS A 242 -3.37 1.60 -23.84
N ASP A 243 -2.57 2.63 -23.59
CA ASP A 243 -1.24 2.49 -23.01
C ASP A 243 -1.25 2.40 -21.47
N ALA A 244 -2.46 2.42 -20.88
CA ALA A 244 -2.69 2.36 -19.45
C ALA A 244 -1.80 3.37 -18.70
N LEU A 245 -0.99 2.95 -17.74
CA LEU A 245 -0.16 3.83 -16.91
C LEU A 245 0.97 4.52 -17.70
N ALA A 246 1.36 3.97 -18.86
CA ALA A 246 2.41 4.53 -19.71
C ALA A 246 1.91 5.62 -20.68
N GLY A 247 0.60 5.91 -20.70
CA GLY A 247 0.04 6.97 -21.54
C GLY A 247 0.40 8.38 -21.04
N ASP A 248 -0.09 9.42 -21.72
CA ASP A 248 0.08 10.81 -21.27
C ASP A 248 -0.81 11.11 -20.06
N TRP A 249 -0.22 11.69 -19.01
CA TRP A 249 -0.91 11.99 -17.75
C TRP A 249 -1.58 13.37 -17.80
N SER A 250 -2.77 13.42 -17.21
CA SER A 250 -3.47 14.64 -16.83
C SER A 250 -3.83 14.58 -15.35
N PHE A 251 -3.77 15.70 -14.66
CA PHE A 251 -3.90 15.82 -13.21
C PHE A 251 -5.19 16.58 -12.87
N TRP A 252 -5.85 16.16 -11.80
CA TRP A 252 -7.05 16.84 -11.34
C TRP A 252 -6.69 18.09 -10.53
N ASN A 253 -7.12 19.27 -11.00
CA ASN A 253 -6.87 20.55 -10.33
C ASN A 253 -8.04 21.01 -9.43
N GLY A 254 -9.07 20.18 -9.27
CA GLY A 254 -10.29 20.50 -8.52
C GLY A 254 -11.51 20.83 -9.39
N THR A 255 -11.30 21.22 -10.65
CA THR A 255 -12.38 21.51 -11.61
C THR A 255 -12.22 20.79 -12.94
N ASP A 256 -10.99 20.64 -13.40
CA ASP A 256 -10.63 20.14 -14.72
C ASP A 256 -9.40 19.23 -14.69
N TRP A 257 -9.16 18.57 -15.81
CA TRP A 257 -7.95 17.78 -16.05
C TRP A 257 -6.93 18.62 -16.79
N VAL A 258 -5.78 18.87 -16.17
CA VAL A 258 -4.69 19.70 -16.70
C VAL A 258 -3.42 18.89 -16.91
N SER A 259 -2.48 19.37 -17.71
CA SER A 259 -1.23 18.63 -17.99
C SER A 259 -0.16 18.81 -16.90
N GLY A 260 -0.25 19.86 -16.08
CA GLY A 260 0.74 20.18 -15.07
C GLY A 260 0.55 19.39 -13.78
N GLU A 261 1.56 18.62 -13.38
CA GLU A 261 1.56 17.89 -12.08
C GLU A 261 1.43 18.87 -10.89
N THR A 262 2.09 20.04 -10.99
CA THR A 262 2.09 21.10 -9.96
C THR A 262 0.73 21.72 -9.69
N ASP A 263 -0.24 21.52 -10.59
CA ASP A 263 -1.60 22.03 -10.46
C ASP A 263 -2.54 21.03 -9.76
N ALA A 264 -2.05 19.83 -9.43
CA ALA A 264 -2.84 18.80 -8.76
C ALA A 264 -3.26 19.24 -7.35
N VAL A 265 -4.50 18.95 -6.98
CA VAL A 265 -5.04 19.25 -5.64
C VAL A 265 -5.47 17.98 -4.92
N PRO A 266 -5.44 17.96 -3.57
CA PRO A 266 -5.96 16.85 -2.79
C PRO A 266 -7.44 16.58 -3.09
N VAL A 267 -7.81 15.31 -3.22
CA VAL A 267 -9.23 14.87 -3.38
C VAL A 267 -9.81 14.29 -2.10
N VAL A 268 -8.97 13.82 -1.18
CA VAL A 268 -9.39 13.32 0.14
C VAL A 268 -8.23 13.35 1.15
N PRO A 269 -8.45 13.85 2.39
CA PRO A 269 -7.43 13.86 3.43
C PRO A 269 -7.54 12.65 4.36
N TYR A 270 -6.51 12.45 5.18
CA TYR A 270 -6.39 11.41 6.21
C TYR A 270 -6.48 9.99 5.65
N VAL A 271 -5.76 9.74 4.56
CA VAL A 271 -5.56 8.40 3.96
C VAL A 271 -4.20 7.83 4.37
N ALA A 272 -4.02 6.51 4.27
CA ALA A 272 -2.71 5.87 4.37
C ALA A 272 -1.89 6.03 3.07
N ASN A 273 -0.64 5.54 3.06
CA ASN A 273 0.20 5.55 1.85
C ASN A 273 -0.38 4.65 0.75
N GLU A 274 -1.10 3.61 1.16
CA GLU A 274 -1.85 2.72 0.29
C GLU A 274 -3.35 2.90 0.58
N VAL A 275 -4.12 2.91 -0.49
CA VAL A 275 -5.56 3.22 -0.48
C VAL A 275 -6.19 2.46 -1.63
N SER A 276 -7.49 2.15 -1.55
CA SER A 276 -8.23 1.69 -2.72
C SER A 276 -9.33 2.66 -3.08
N VAL A 277 -9.57 2.84 -4.38
CA VAL A 277 -10.76 3.51 -4.91
C VAL A 277 -11.35 2.67 -6.02
N ALA A 278 -12.56 2.15 -5.83
CA ALA A 278 -13.18 1.24 -6.77
C ALA A 278 -14.64 1.60 -7.02
N LYS A 279 -15.15 1.25 -8.21
CA LYS A 279 -16.58 1.33 -8.47
C LYS A 279 -17.35 0.52 -7.43
N TYR A 280 -18.39 1.12 -6.88
CA TYR A 280 -19.31 0.47 -5.96
C TYR A 280 -20.70 1.00 -6.25
N ARG A 281 -21.61 0.10 -6.66
CA ARG A 281 -22.93 0.49 -7.18
C ARG A 281 -22.78 1.50 -8.32
N ASP A 282 -23.45 2.64 -8.25
CA ASP A 282 -23.40 3.73 -9.24
C ASP A 282 -22.45 4.87 -8.84
N GLY A 283 -21.55 4.63 -7.89
CA GLY A 283 -20.48 5.56 -7.51
C GLY A 283 -19.17 4.84 -7.19
N TYR A 284 -18.43 5.38 -6.24
CA TYR A 284 -17.09 4.95 -5.84
C TYR A 284 -17.03 4.72 -4.34
N LEU A 285 -16.25 3.71 -3.97
CA LEU A 285 -15.90 3.38 -2.60
C LEU A 285 -14.40 3.53 -2.44
N LEU A 286 -13.99 4.25 -1.41
CA LEU A 286 -12.61 4.34 -0.95
C LEU A 286 -12.47 3.55 0.35
N ILE A 287 -11.50 2.63 0.42
CA ILE A 287 -11.07 1.98 1.67
C ILE A 287 -9.63 2.39 1.95
N THR A 288 -9.38 2.84 3.19
CA THR A 288 -8.04 3.19 3.68
C THR A 288 -7.94 2.96 5.18
N GLN A 289 -6.72 2.87 5.71
CA GLN A 289 -6.49 3.03 7.13
C GLN A 289 -6.41 4.53 7.46
N ALA A 290 -7.17 4.97 8.46
CA ALA A 290 -7.25 6.38 8.81
C ALA A 290 -5.91 6.90 9.34
N THR A 291 -5.54 8.12 8.97
CA THR A 291 -4.29 8.77 9.44
C THR A 291 -4.55 10.07 10.19
N SER A 292 -5.79 10.28 10.64
CA SER A 292 -6.14 11.39 11.55
C SER A 292 -5.50 11.25 12.93
N GLU A 293 -4.98 10.06 13.26
CA GLU A 293 -4.30 9.71 14.50
C GLU A 293 -3.03 8.92 14.14
N LEU A 294 -1.95 9.10 14.89
CA LEU A 294 -0.72 8.32 14.72
C LEU A 294 -1.00 6.85 15.02
N PHE A 295 -0.56 5.96 14.11
CA PHE A 295 -0.76 4.51 14.21
C PHE A 295 -2.21 4.10 14.45
N SER A 296 -3.16 4.81 13.83
CA SER A 296 -4.59 4.52 13.98
C SER A 296 -4.90 3.07 13.64
N THR A 297 -5.69 2.41 14.47
CA THR A 297 -6.19 1.05 14.22
C THR A 297 -7.43 1.01 13.35
N ARG A 298 -7.90 2.16 12.85
CA ARG A 298 -9.21 2.30 12.19
C ARG A 298 -9.06 2.13 10.69
N ILE A 299 -9.76 1.15 10.13
CA ILE A 299 -10.01 1.03 8.69
C ILE A 299 -11.35 1.69 8.40
N VAL A 300 -11.37 2.60 7.42
CA VAL A 300 -12.54 3.42 7.11
C VAL A 300 -12.92 3.31 5.64
N ALA A 301 -14.22 3.41 5.39
CA ALA A 301 -14.83 3.55 4.09
C ALA A 301 -15.31 4.99 3.86
N ARG A 302 -15.15 5.48 2.64
CA ARG A 302 -15.74 6.74 2.16
C ARG A 302 -16.37 6.52 0.80
N THR A 303 -17.44 7.24 0.48
CA THR A 303 -18.13 7.11 -0.81
C THR A 303 -18.06 8.40 -1.61
N SER A 304 -18.11 8.30 -2.94
CA SER A 304 -18.28 9.44 -3.82
C SER A 304 -19.09 9.07 -5.06
N CYS A 305 -19.65 10.06 -5.74
CA CYS A 305 -20.25 9.86 -7.06
C CYS A 305 -19.21 9.92 -8.20
N PHE A 306 -18.02 10.45 -7.92
CA PHE A 306 -16.95 10.61 -8.92
C PHE A 306 -15.64 10.02 -8.39
N PRO A 307 -14.74 9.56 -9.27
CA PRO A 307 -13.43 9.06 -8.85
C PRO A 307 -12.56 10.18 -8.24
N THR A 308 -12.87 11.43 -8.56
CA THR A 308 -12.21 12.65 -8.08
C THR A 308 -12.81 13.20 -6.78
N GLY A 309 -13.78 12.53 -6.18
CA GLY A 309 -14.49 13.05 -5.01
C GLY A 309 -15.64 14.02 -5.37
N PRO A 310 -16.11 14.85 -4.43
CA PRO A 310 -15.74 14.83 -3.02
C PRO A 310 -16.10 13.48 -2.39
N PHE A 311 -15.23 12.95 -1.55
CA PHE A 311 -15.50 11.74 -0.77
C PHE A 311 -16.23 12.11 0.52
N SER A 312 -17.14 11.23 0.96
CA SER A 312 -17.90 11.39 2.20
C SER A 312 -17.00 11.43 3.44
N GLU A 313 -17.58 11.81 4.57
CA GLU A 313 -16.99 11.54 5.89
C GLU A 313 -16.70 10.04 6.07
N PRO A 314 -15.65 9.69 6.83
CA PRO A 314 -15.23 8.31 7.03
C PRO A 314 -16.22 7.53 7.90
N VAL A 315 -16.58 6.33 7.43
CA VAL A 315 -17.32 5.33 8.18
C VAL A 315 -16.36 4.22 8.57
N GLU A 316 -16.20 3.97 9.87
CA GLU A 316 -15.37 2.85 10.34
C GLU A 316 -15.97 1.52 9.92
N VAL A 317 -15.14 0.68 9.30
CA VAL A 317 -15.54 -0.67 8.85
C VAL A 317 -14.86 -1.78 9.63
N TYR A 318 -13.69 -1.51 10.21
CA TYR A 318 -12.95 -2.46 11.02
C TYR A 318 -11.96 -1.74 11.95
N ARG A 319 -11.59 -2.40 13.05
CA ARG A 319 -10.54 -1.98 13.95
C ARG A 319 -9.53 -3.11 14.11
N THR A 320 -8.27 -2.83 13.79
CA THR A 320 -7.19 -3.83 13.84
C THR A 320 -6.84 -4.18 15.29
N PRO A 321 -6.69 -5.47 15.64
CA PRO A 321 -6.43 -5.89 17.01
C PRO A 321 -4.95 -5.85 17.42
N GLU A 322 -4.00 -5.65 16.51
CA GLU A 322 -2.58 -5.93 16.76
C GLU A 322 -1.84 -4.80 17.50
N THR A 323 -2.24 -3.55 17.30
CA THR A 323 -1.38 -2.40 17.61
C THR A 323 -1.23 -2.11 19.11
N GLY A 324 0.02 -1.94 19.54
CA GLY A 324 0.43 -1.50 20.88
C GLY A 324 0.33 -2.58 21.96
N LEU A 325 0.76 -2.23 23.18
CA LEU A 325 0.91 -3.15 24.31
C LEU A 325 -0.38 -3.89 24.70
N ALA A 326 -1.54 -3.28 24.43
CA ALA A 326 -2.85 -3.89 24.67
C ALA A 326 -3.39 -4.69 23.48
N GLY A 327 -2.65 -4.72 22.36
CA GLY A 327 -2.96 -5.43 21.15
C GLY A 327 -2.68 -6.94 21.26
N SER A 328 -2.99 -7.67 20.19
CA SER A 328 -2.95 -9.14 20.18
C SER A 328 -1.56 -9.73 20.37
N TYR A 329 -0.50 -8.95 20.14
CA TYR A 329 0.89 -9.36 20.37
C TYR A 329 1.36 -9.06 21.80
N GLY A 330 0.65 -8.21 22.55
CA GLY A 330 1.12 -7.78 23.87
C GLY A 330 2.41 -6.96 23.79
N ASP A 331 2.63 -6.26 22.68
CA ASP A 331 3.88 -5.56 22.37
C ASP A 331 3.62 -4.11 21.97
N ALA A 332 4.32 -3.17 22.60
CA ALA A 332 4.19 -1.75 22.33
C ALA A 332 4.71 -1.33 20.95
N ASP A 333 5.62 -2.11 20.37
CA ASP A 333 6.29 -1.77 19.11
C ASP A 333 5.51 -2.25 17.88
N VAL A 334 4.54 -3.14 18.05
CA VAL A 334 3.70 -3.65 16.96
C VAL A 334 2.66 -2.62 16.53
N PHE A 335 2.56 -2.39 15.21
CA PHE A 335 1.58 -1.51 14.60
C PHE A 335 1.02 -2.07 13.29
N THR A 336 -0.08 -1.47 12.83
CA THR A 336 -0.78 -1.83 11.60
C THR A 336 -0.79 -0.66 10.63
N TYR A 337 -0.86 -0.92 9.33
CA TYR A 337 -0.80 0.12 8.31
C TYR A 337 -1.37 -0.34 6.95
N ASN A 338 -1.62 0.64 6.07
CA ASN A 338 -1.87 0.46 4.64
C ASN A 338 -3.00 -0.53 4.33
N ALA A 339 -4.21 -0.23 4.81
CA ALA A 339 -5.38 -1.02 4.49
C ALA A 339 -6.00 -0.63 3.14
N HIS A 340 -6.35 -1.60 2.31
CA HIS A 340 -7.08 -1.40 1.05
C HIS A 340 -7.88 -2.64 0.65
N GLU A 341 -8.79 -2.45 -0.29
CA GLU A 341 -9.62 -3.51 -0.82
C GLU A 341 -9.01 -4.22 -2.04
N HIS A 342 -9.52 -5.42 -2.35
CA HIS A 342 -9.31 -6.18 -3.58
C HIS A 342 -10.60 -6.27 -4.42
N PRO A 343 -10.94 -5.26 -5.24
CA PRO A 343 -12.23 -5.22 -5.95
C PRO A 343 -12.46 -6.37 -6.93
N ASN A 344 -11.40 -6.92 -7.51
CA ASN A 344 -11.44 -8.11 -8.36
C ASN A 344 -11.86 -9.39 -7.61
N LEU A 345 -11.77 -9.40 -6.27
CA LEU A 345 -12.16 -10.51 -5.41
C LEU A 345 -13.48 -10.24 -4.65
N ARG A 346 -14.05 -9.04 -4.80
CA ARG A 346 -15.32 -8.63 -4.18
C ARG A 346 -16.48 -9.50 -4.65
N LYS A 347 -17.42 -9.80 -3.73
CA LYS A 347 -18.68 -10.49 -4.04
C LYS A 347 -19.88 -9.64 -3.58
N GLY A 348 -20.43 -8.85 -4.49
CA GLY A 348 -21.55 -7.96 -4.19
C GLY A 348 -21.14 -6.88 -3.18
N ASN A 349 -21.75 -6.91 -1.99
CA ASN A 349 -21.40 -5.98 -0.89
C ASN A 349 -20.32 -6.53 0.04
N ARG A 350 -19.82 -7.75 -0.20
CA ARG A 350 -18.75 -8.35 0.57
C ARG A 350 -17.40 -8.02 -0.06
N LEU A 351 -16.67 -7.15 0.59
CA LEU A 351 -15.32 -6.74 0.23
C LEU A 351 -14.32 -7.73 0.82
N LEU A 352 -13.20 -7.93 0.12
CA LEU A 352 -11.99 -8.45 0.73
C LEU A 352 -11.05 -7.26 0.95
N VAL A 353 -10.65 -7.03 2.20
CA VAL A 353 -9.69 -5.99 2.57
C VAL A 353 -8.47 -6.64 3.17
N THR A 354 -7.29 -6.11 2.87
CA THR A 354 -6.06 -6.44 3.56
C THR A 354 -5.49 -5.24 4.28
N TYR A 355 -4.64 -5.50 5.28
CA TYR A 355 -3.77 -4.52 5.93
C TYR A 355 -2.50 -5.23 6.39
N ASN A 356 -1.45 -4.45 6.66
CA ASN A 356 -0.14 -4.95 7.03
C ASN A 356 0.09 -4.82 8.54
N VAL A 357 0.95 -5.69 9.09
CA VAL A 357 1.40 -5.68 10.49
C VAL A 357 2.93 -5.59 10.49
N ASN A 358 3.51 -4.68 11.27
CA ASN A 358 4.95 -4.54 11.42
C ASN A 358 5.29 -4.13 12.87
N THR A 359 6.58 -4.07 13.20
CA THR A 359 7.11 -3.61 14.48
C THR A 359 8.16 -2.52 14.29
N PHE A 360 8.40 -1.71 15.33
CA PHE A 360 9.56 -0.81 15.37
C PHE A 360 10.87 -1.55 15.68
N ASP A 361 10.83 -2.76 16.25
CA ASP A 361 11.99 -3.65 16.38
C ASP A 361 12.14 -4.58 15.17
N ASN A 362 12.61 -4.02 14.06
CA ASN A 362 12.84 -4.75 12.82
C ASN A 362 14.18 -5.52 12.77
N VAL A 363 14.82 -5.74 13.91
CA VAL A 363 15.99 -6.64 14.03
C VAL A 363 15.72 -7.81 14.98
N GLY A 364 14.74 -7.69 15.88
CA GLY A 364 14.26 -8.74 16.78
C GLY A 364 12.92 -9.33 16.32
N ASP A 365 11.80 -8.67 16.62
CA ASP A 365 10.48 -9.30 16.58
C ASP A 365 10.10 -9.88 15.21
N VAL A 366 10.50 -9.23 14.11
CA VAL A 366 10.23 -9.73 12.74
C VAL A 366 10.90 -11.09 12.47
N TYR A 367 11.95 -11.43 13.22
CA TYR A 367 12.60 -12.73 13.19
C TYR A 367 12.08 -13.66 14.28
N ASP A 368 11.76 -13.15 15.48
CA ASP A 368 11.26 -13.99 16.57
C ASP A 368 9.83 -14.51 16.32
N ASP A 369 8.99 -13.75 15.61
CA ASP A 369 7.63 -14.13 15.24
C ASP A 369 7.32 -13.84 13.75
N ALA A 370 7.31 -14.90 12.94
CA ALA A 370 7.04 -14.83 11.50
C ALA A 370 5.60 -14.41 11.14
N SER A 371 4.69 -14.29 12.11
CA SER A 371 3.36 -13.74 11.90
C SER A 371 3.37 -12.21 11.82
N ILE A 372 4.41 -11.56 12.33
CA ILE A 372 4.73 -10.16 12.07
C ILE A 372 5.30 -10.04 10.65
N TYR A 373 5.03 -8.93 9.98
CA TYR A 373 5.36 -8.70 8.56
C TYR A 373 4.62 -9.65 7.62
N ARG A 374 3.36 -9.96 7.96
CA ARG A 374 2.44 -10.77 7.15
C ARG A 374 1.10 -10.02 7.02
N PRO A 375 0.45 -9.99 5.85
CA PRO A 375 -0.86 -9.36 5.71
C PRO A 375 -1.92 -10.04 6.57
N ARG A 376 -2.96 -9.28 6.88
CA ARG A 376 -4.20 -9.77 7.48
C ARG A 376 -5.32 -9.65 6.46
N PHE A 377 -6.16 -10.68 6.36
CA PHE A 377 -7.29 -10.70 5.43
C PHE A 377 -8.60 -10.57 6.20
N ILE A 378 -9.44 -9.60 5.83
CA ILE A 378 -10.75 -9.39 6.44
C ILE A 378 -11.84 -9.37 5.36
N ASP A 379 -12.94 -10.08 5.63
CA ASP A 379 -14.18 -9.91 4.90
C ASP A 379 -14.95 -8.76 5.54
N VAL A 380 -15.34 -7.76 4.73
CA VAL A 380 -16.17 -6.64 5.16
C VAL A 380 -17.48 -6.67 4.39
N GLU A 381 -18.60 -6.86 5.08
CA GLU A 381 -19.95 -6.79 4.50
C GLU A 381 -20.52 -5.39 4.68
N LEU A 382 -20.73 -4.68 3.58
CA LEU A 382 -21.33 -3.35 3.57
C LEU A 382 -22.86 -3.39 3.48
N LYS A 383 -23.52 -2.55 4.28
CA LYS A 383 -24.95 -2.28 4.17
C LYS A 383 -25.15 -0.79 3.93
N VAL A 384 -25.87 -0.48 2.85
CA VAL A 384 -26.25 0.88 2.49
C VAL A 384 -27.71 1.08 2.87
N GLY A 385 -27.92 1.84 3.95
CA GLY A 385 -29.23 2.24 4.46
C GLY A 385 -29.72 3.52 3.78
N GLY A 386 -31.04 3.61 3.64
CA GLY A 386 -31.75 4.77 3.12
C GLY A 386 -32.49 5.51 4.21
#